data_AF-A0A1G1LDC0-F1
#
_entry.id   AF-A0A1G1LDC0-F1
#
_cell.length_a   1.000
_cell.length_b   1.000
_cell.length_c   1.000
_cell.angle_alpha   90.00
_cell.angle_beta   90.00
_cell.angle_gamma   90.00
#
_symmetry.space_group_name_H-M   'P 1'
#
loop_
_entity.id
_entity.type
_entity.pdbx_description
1 polymer ?
#
loop_
_entity_poly.entity_id
_entity_poly.type
_entity_poly.pdbx_seq_one_letter_code
_entity_poly.pdbx_strand_id
1 'polypeptide(L)'
;MVLSGKAIIAAAAGKFFFPLERRMEIGAEGYSPSVLEKIEYAGAKAGSFQEAAEHMKVLAEIKISDRHIGRLTERIGAERQKKCNLEVELMKQDKLEVKVLNKPEVCAVYVDAGKVQTRADDGGGPGVRGQAWADTKVACLVTYQAKEHLEDPQPEVPSKLMDRQTVKEICRQMAMIHGKTQEPSAESKVASTKVKDNKEPEENKQDFEKPEPLVRTAVATQQKVDEFGYMVAAEAQKRGFYEAKRKAFVGDGGNSRL
;
A
#
# COMPACT_ATOMS: atom_id res chain seq x y z
N MET A 1 31.87 16.50 33.40
CA MET A 1 30.85 16.57 34.48
C MET A 1 30.13 17.92 34.37
N VAL A 2 29.06 18.00 33.60
CA VAL A 2 28.09 19.11 33.63
C VAL A 2 26.72 18.48 33.35
N LEU A 3 25.91 18.31 34.40
CA LEU A 3 24.52 17.87 34.31
C LEU A 3 23.68 19.06 33.85
N SER A 4 23.31 19.08 32.56
CA SER A 4 22.31 20.03 32.05
C SER A 4 20.92 19.50 32.42
N GLY A 5 20.36 20.04 33.49
CA GLY A 5 19.00 19.76 33.92
C GLY A 5 18.00 20.36 32.92
N LYS A 6 17.23 19.51 32.25
CA LYS A 6 16.06 19.95 31.47
C LYS A 6 15.01 20.51 32.43
N ALA A 7 14.66 21.78 32.26
CA ALA A 7 13.57 22.42 32.97
C ALA A 7 12.23 21.72 32.63
N ILE A 8 11.59 21.14 33.64
CA ILE A 8 10.24 20.57 33.53
C ILE A 8 9.28 21.75 33.71
N ILE A 9 8.76 22.27 32.59
CA ILE A 9 7.65 23.21 32.64
C ILE A 9 6.40 22.43 33.07
N ALA A 10 5.88 22.74 34.26
CA ALA A 10 4.66 22.17 34.79
C ALA A 10 3.46 22.73 34.00
N ALA A 11 2.64 21.85 33.43
CA ALA A 11 1.40 22.23 32.77
C ALA A 11 0.36 22.66 33.83
N ALA A 12 -0.48 23.64 33.50
CA ALA A 12 -1.53 24.16 34.38
C ALA A 12 -2.37 23.03 34.99
N ALA A 13 -2.35 22.96 36.32
CA ALA A 13 -2.96 21.90 37.11
C ALA A 13 -4.50 21.99 37.09
N GLY A 14 -5.12 21.25 36.18
CA GLY A 14 -6.57 21.02 36.16
C GLY A 14 -6.96 19.53 36.12
N LYS A 15 -5.98 18.62 36.05
CA LYS A 15 -6.19 17.16 36.06
C LYS A 15 -5.07 16.52 36.89
N PHE A 16 -5.39 15.56 37.74
CA PHE A 16 -4.40 14.71 38.39
C PHE A 16 -3.58 14.03 37.29
N PHE A 17 -2.31 14.39 37.15
CA PHE A 17 -1.40 13.80 36.19
C PHE A 17 -0.35 13.02 36.97
N PHE A 18 -0.25 11.71 36.72
CA PHE A 18 0.79 10.92 37.38
C PHE A 18 2.13 11.19 36.67
N PRO A 19 3.21 11.58 37.38
CA PRO A 19 4.50 11.90 36.75
C PRO A 19 5.06 10.79 35.85
N LEU A 20 4.66 9.55 36.11
CA LEU A 20 5.01 8.36 35.34
C LEU A 20 4.27 8.25 33.98
N GLU A 21 3.09 8.85 33.83
CA GLU A 21 2.32 8.86 32.57
C GLU A 21 3.10 9.53 31.44
N ARG A 22 3.83 10.61 31.73
CA ARG A 22 4.70 11.29 30.74
C ARG A 22 5.83 10.38 30.26
N ARG A 23 6.39 9.59 31.18
CA ARG A 23 7.49 8.66 30.88
C ARG A 23 7.02 7.42 30.14
N MET A 24 5.77 7.02 30.35
CA MET A 24 5.14 5.89 29.67
C MET A 24 4.34 6.30 28.42
N GLU A 25 4.40 7.58 28.03
CA GLU A 25 3.68 8.15 26.89
C GLU A 25 2.17 7.85 26.93
N ILE A 26 1.62 7.77 28.15
CA ILE A 26 0.19 7.51 28.35
C ILE A 26 -0.58 8.78 27.99
N GLY A 27 -1.35 8.70 26.92
CA GLY A 27 -2.19 9.79 26.45
C GLY A 27 -3.41 10.02 27.32
N ALA A 28 -4.25 10.99 26.93
CA ALA A 28 -5.49 11.33 27.63
C ALA A 28 -6.49 10.15 27.75
N GLU A 29 -6.28 9.09 26.97
CA GLU A 29 -7.10 7.88 26.97
C GLU A 29 -6.62 6.80 27.94
N GLY A 30 -5.50 7.02 28.63
CA GLY A 30 -4.99 6.07 29.62
C GLY A 30 -4.33 4.83 29.03
N TYR A 31 -4.12 4.78 27.71
CA TYR A 31 -3.45 3.69 27.01
C TYR A 31 -1.99 4.04 26.69
N SER A 32 -1.11 3.04 26.80
CA SER A 32 0.26 3.14 26.28
C SER A 32 0.26 3.13 24.74
N PRO A 33 1.32 3.62 24.09
CA PRO A 33 1.45 3.59 22.64
C PRO A 33 1.30 2.17 22.05
N SER A 34 1.88 1.16 22.72
CA SER A 34 1.78 -0.24 22.31
C SER A 34 0.35 -0.81 22.37
N VAL A 35 -0.46 -0.33 23.32
CA VAL A 35 -1.88 -0.71 23.41
C VAL A 35 -2.69 0.00 22.34
N LEU A 36 -2.42 1.28 22.09
CA LEU A 36 -3.06 2.03 21.00
C LEU A 36 -2.80 1.39 19.63
N GLU A 37 -1.57 0.93 19.39
CA GLU A 37 -1.21 0.20 18.16
C GLU A 37 -2.02 -1.09 18.00
N LYS A 38 -2.19 -1.87 19.07
CA LYS A 38 -3.05 -3.07 19.06
C LYS A 38 -4.51 -2.75 18.80
N ILE A 39 -5.04 -1.70 19.44
CA ILE A 39 -6.43 -1.25 19.26
C ILE A 39 -6.66 -0.83 17.81
N GLU A 40 -5.75 -0.03 17.25
CA GLU A 40 -5.82 0.42 15.88
C GLU A 40 -5.74 -0.76 14.90
N TYR A 41 -4.79 -1.67 15.12
CA TYR A 41 -4.65 -2.87 14.29
C TYR A 41 -5.92 -3.73 14.32
N ALA A 42 -6.48 -4.00 15.50
CA ALA A 42 -7.70 -4.76 15.66
C ALA A 42 -8.90 -4.05 14.99
N GLY A 43 -9.05 -2.75 15.22
CA GLY A 43 -10.12 -1.93 14.64
C GLY A 43 -10.05 -1.82 13.11
N ALA A 44 -8.84 -1.86 12.53
CA ALA A 44 -8.64 -1.80 11.09
C ALA A 44 -8.73 -3.16 10.38
N LYS A 45 -8.53 -4.28 11.09
CA LYS A 45 -8.49 -5.63 10.49
C LYS A 45 -9.72 -6.49 10.74
N ALA A 46 -10.46 -6.25 11.82
CA ALA A 46 -11.69 -6.97 12.10
C ALA A 46 -12.82 -6.55 11.15
N GLY A 47 -13.80 -7.43 10.94
CA GLY A 47 -15.00 -7.12 10.14
C GLY A 47 -15.95 -6.16 10.86
N SER A 48 -15.81 -5.99 12.17
CA SER A 48 -16.56 -5.03 12.99
C SER A 48 -15.81 -4.62 14.27
N PHE A 49 -16.21 -3.52 14.91
CA PHE A 49 -15.64 -3.13 16.20
C PHE A 49 -16.03 -4.05 17.36
N GLN A 50 -17.14 -4.77 17.24
CA GLN A 50 -17.52 -5.82 18.20
C GLN A 50 -16.52 -6.97 18.17
N GLU A 51 -16.20 -7.44 16.97
CA GLU A 51 -15.17 -8.47 16.75
C GLU A 51 -13.78 -7.96 17.19
N ALA A 52 -13.44 -6.70 16.91
CA ALA A 52 -12.20 -6.10 17.41
C ALA A 52 -12.13 -6.09 18.94
N ALA A 53 -13.23 -5.79 19.63
CA ALA A 53 -13.30 -5.82 21.09
C ALA A 53 -13.10 -7.23 21.65
N GLU A 54 -13.63 -8.24 20.97
CA GLU A 54 -13.38 -9.65 21.30
C GLU A 54 -11.91 -10.01 21.11
N HIS A 55 -11.29 -9.62 20.01
CA HIS A 55 -9.85 -9.81 19.79
C HIS A 55 -8.99 -9.14 20.86
N MET A 56 -9.31 -7.89 21.24
CA MET A 56 -8.59 -7.18 22.29
C MET A 56 -8.72 -7.88 23.66
N LYS A 57 -9.91 -8.42 23.95
CA LYS A 57 -10.15 -9.17 25.19
C LYS A 57 -9.39 -10.50 25.22
N VAL A 58 -9.38 -11.25 24.12
CA VAL A 58 -8.82 -12.61 24.07
C VAL A 58 -7.31 -12.59 23.86
N LEU A 59 -6.81 -11.78 22.94
CA LEU A 59 -5.40 -11.79 22.54
C LEU A 59 -4.53 -10.81 23.33
N ALA A 60 -5.12 -9.70 23.78
CA ALA A 60 -4.41 -8.65 24.50
C ALA A 60 -4.84 -8.51 25.97
N GLU A 61 -5.80 -9.33 26.44
CA GLU A 61 -6.35 -9.30 27.80
C GLU A 61 -6.90 -7.94 28.25
N ILE A 62 -7.26 -7.08 27.27
CA ILE A 62 -7.73 -5.72 27.52
C ILE A 62 -9.23 -5.65 27.21
N LYS A 63 -10.01 -5.34 28.25
CA LYS A 63 -11.44 -5.06 28.11
C LYS A 63 -11.63 -3.62 27.63
N ILE A 64 -12.11 -3.46 26.41
CA ILE A 64 -12.44 -2.18 25.79
C ILE A 64 -13.76 -2.34 25.02
N SER A 65 -14.60 -1.31 25.00
CA SER A 65 -15.86 -1.36 24.26
C SER A 65 -15.63 -1.14 22.76
N ASP A 66 -16.49 -1.75 21.95
CA ASP A 66 -16.58 -1.54 20.50
C ASP A 66 -16.65 -0.05 20.12
N ARG A 67 -17.48 0.73 20.83
CA ARG A 67 -17.62 2.17 20.62
C ARG A 67 -16.33 2.95 20.92
N HIS A 68 -15.57 2.51 21.93
CA HIS A 68 -14.29 3.14 22.27
C HIS A 68 -13.23 2.79 21.22
N ILE A 69 -13.15 1.54 20.77
CA ILE A 69 -12.29 1.15 19.64
C ILE A 69 -12.59 1.98 18.41
N GLY A 70 -13.88 2.16 18.06
CA GLY A 70 -14.28 2.95 16.90
C GLY A 70 -13.78 4.39 16.98
N ARG A 71 -14.05 5.07 18.09
CA ARG A 71 -13.57 6.46 18.33
C ARG A 71 -12.05 6.57 18.25
N LEU A 72 -11.33 5.61 18.82
CA LEU A 72 -9.87 5.56 18.78
C LEU A 72 -9.34 5.40 17.36
N THR A 73 -9.91 4.45 16.62
CA THR A 73 -9.51 4.15 15.24
C THR A 73 -9.78 5.35 14.33
N GLU A 74 -10.95 5.99 14.44
CA GLU A 74 -11.30 7.20 13.70
C GLU A 74 -10.37 8.38 14.02
N ARG A 75 -10.08 8.62 15.31
CA ARG A 75 -9.17 9.68 15.75
C ARG A 75 -7.77 9.46 15.17
N ILE A 76 -7.20 8.26 15.32
CA ILE A 76 -5.87 7.92 14.81
C ILE A 76 -5.84 8.04 13.28
N GLY A 77 -6.90 7.60 12.59
CA GLY A 77 -7.06 7.77 11.15
C GLY A 77 -7.04 9.24 10.73
N ALA A 78 -7.78 10.09 11.43
CA ALA A 78 -7.80 11.54 11.18
C ALA A 78 -6.44 12.21 11.45
N GLU A 79 -5.71 11.79 12.47
CA GLU A 79 -4.35 12.27 12.74
C GLU A 79 -3.38 11.90 11.62
N ARG A 80 -3.45 10.65 11.12
CA ARG A 80 -2.63 10.20 9.99
C ARG A 80 -2.96 10.97 8.71
N GLN A 81 -4.24 11.18 8.44
CA GLN A 81 -4.67 11.97 7.29
C GLN A 81 -4.15 13.41 7.36
N LYS A 82 -4.26 14.07 8.53
CA LYS A 82 -3.70 15.41 8.74
C LYS A 82 -2.19 15.46 8.52
N LYS A 83 -1.46 14.44 8.99
CA LYS A 83 -0.02 14.32 8.78
C LYS A 83 0.32 14.17 7.29
N CYS A 84 -0.37 13.28 6.57
CA CYS A 84 -0.20 13.12 5.13
C CYS A 84 -0.48 14.43 4.38
N ASN A 85 -1.57 15.13 4.71
CA ASN A 85 -1.92 16.41 4.09
C ASN A 85 -0.83 17.47 4.36
N LEU A 86 -0.30 17.54 5.58
CA LEU A 86 0.80 18.46 5.89
C LEU A 86 2.05 18.14 5.07
N GLU A 87 2.40 16.87 4.92
CA GLU A 87 3.54 16.44 4.11
C GLU A 87 3.35 16.80 2.63
N VAL A 88 2.13 16.65 2.10
CA VAL A 88 1.76 17.10 0.75
C VAL A 88 1.91 18.60 0.60
N GLU A 89 1.44 19.41 1.55
CA GLU A 89 1.58 20.86 1.49
C GLU A 89 3.05 21.31 1.60
N LEU A 90 3.86 20.63 2.41
CA LEU A 90 5.31 20.86 2.46
C LEU A 90 5.97 20.49 1.13
N MET A 91 5.53 19.41 0.47
CA MET A 91 6.03 19.02 -0.85
C MET A 91 5.69 20.07 -1.91
N LYS A 92 4.45 20.58 -1.93
CA LYS A 92 4.03 21.67 -2.83
C LYS A 92 4.86 22.94 -2.66
N GLN A 93 5.37 23.18 -1.46
CA GLN A 93 6.23 24.33 -1.13
C GLN A 93 7.73 24.06 -1.28
N ASP A 94 8.13 22.86 -1.74
CA ASP A 94 9.52 22.40 -1.81
C ASP A 94 10.27 22.48 -0.46
N LYS A 95 9.56 22.20 0.63
CA LYS A 95 10.06 22.23 2.03
C LYS A 95 10.08 20.85 2.69
N LEU A 96 9.67 19.81 1.96
CA LEU A 96 9.59 18.46 2.54
C LEU A 96 10.99 17.83 2.59
N GLU A 97 11.45 17.57 3.81
CA GLU A 97 12.74 16.93 4.05
C GLU A 97 12.67 15.41 3.86
N VAL A 98 13.80 14.85 3.43
CA VAL A 98 14.03 13.40 3.38
C VAL A 98 14.11 12.85 4.81
N LYS A 99 13.36 11.78 5.09
CA LYS A 99 13.25 11.19 6.44
C LYS A 99 14.08 9.93 6.63
N VAL A 100 14.70 9.43 5.58
CA VAL A 100 15.56 8.24 5.64
C VAL A 100 17.03 8.63 5.80
N LEU A 101 17.73 7.93 6.69
CA LEU A 101 19.18 8.09 6.85
C LEU A 101 19.93 7.50 5.65
N ASN A 102 19.54 6.28 5.25
CA ASN A 102 20.12 5.58 4.12
C ASN A 102 19.21 5.73 2.91
N LYS A 103 19.73 6.40 1.88
CA LYS A 103 19.02 6.61 0.61
C LYS A 103 19.05 5.30 -0.19
N PRO A 104 17.94 4.92 -0.84
CA PRO A 104 17.90 3.70 -1.64
C PRO A 104 18.77 3.87 -2.89
N GLU A 105 19.46 2.81 -3.31
CA GLU A 105 20.22 2.84 -4.56
C GLU A 105 19.33 2.63 -5.78
N VAL A 106 18.30 1.79 -5.64
CA VAL A 106 17.32 1.45 -6.68
C VAL A 106 15.91 1.62 -6.13
N CYS A 107 15.09 2.38 -6.84
CA CYS A 107 13.67 2.51 -6.53
C CYS A 107 12.79 2.50 -7.78
N ALA A 108 11.56 2.03 -7.62
CA ALA A 108 10.52 2.14 -8.62
C ALA A 108 9.22 2.67 -8.01
N VAL A 109 8.50 3.46 -8.78
CA VAL A 109 7.14 3.89 -8.49
C VAL A 109 6.23 3.33 -9.57
N TYR A 110 5.25 2.52 -9.16
CA TYR A 110 4.20 2.01 -10.04
C TYR A 110 2.93 2.78 -9.74
N VAL A 111 2.31 3.39 -10.74
CA VAL A 111 1.03 4.09 -10.59
C VAL A 111 -0.04 3.41 -11.44
N ASP A 112 -1.24 3.35 -10.89
CA ASP A 112 -2.41 2.83 -11.57
C ASP A 112 -3.67 3.61 -11.12
N ALA A 113 -4.65 3.69 -12.01
CA ALA A 113 -5.93 4.30 -11.75
C ALA A 113 -7.06 3.37 -12.19
N GLY A 114 -8.04 3.18 -11.31
CA GLY A 114 -9.17 2.30 -11.54
C GLY A 114 -10.46 2.90 -11.04
N LYS A 115 -11.51 2.09 -11.07
CA LYS A 115 -12.81 2.45 -10.51
C LYS A 115 -13.19 1.47 -9.42
N VAL A 116 -13.71 2.00 -8.32
CA VAL A 116 -14.27 1.21 -7.22
C VAL A 116 -15.72 1.60 -7.04
N GLN A 117 -16.53 0.64 -6.59
CA GLN A 117 -17.90 0.91 -6.21
C GLN A 117 -17.94 1.31 -4.75
N THR A 118 -18.47 2.50 -4.49
CA THR A 118 -18.70 3.03 -3.16
C THR A 118 -20.18 2.97 -2.83
N ARG A 119 -20.50 2.95 -1.54
CA ARG A 119 -21.85 3.18 -1.03
C ARG A 119 -22.03 4.66 -0.68
N ALA A 120 -23.26 5.15 -0.72
CA ALA A 120 -23.62 6.42 -0.14
C ALA A 120 -23.41 6.38 1.39
N ASP A 121 -22.88 7.46 1.94
CA ASP A 121 -22.78 7.68 3.38
C ASP A 121 -24.00 8.46 3.87
N ASP A 122 -25.17 7.82 3.79
CA ASP A 122 -26.48 8.41 4.12
C ASP A 122 -26.95 8.09 5.55
N GLY A 123 -26.07 7.48 6.37
CA GLY A 123 -26.40 7.06 7.73
C GLY A 123 -27.40 5.89 7.82
N GLY A 124 -27.74 5.23 6.70
CA GLY A 124 -28.82 4.23 6.67
C GLY A 124 -28.56 2.94 7.46
N GLY A 125 -27.33 2.69 7.94
CA GLY A 125 -26.93 1.43 8.60
C GLY A 125 -26.22 0.42 7.66
N PRO A 126 -26.09 -0.87 8.06
CA PRO A 126 -25.39 -1.89 7.28
C PRO A 126 -26.01 -2.15 5.89
N GLY A 127 -25.21 -2.52 4.89
CA GLY A 127 -25.64 -2.82 3.52
C GLY A 127 -25.08 -1.88 2.45
N VAL A 128 -25.24 -2.24 1.17
CA VAL A 128 -24.89 -1.42 0.00
C VAL A 128 -26.09 -0.57 -0.39
N ARG A 129 -25.98 0.75 -0.24
CA ARG A 129 -27.00 1.73 -0.62
C ARG A 129 -26.37 2.83 -1.47
N GLY A 130 -27.15 3.40 -2.38
CA GLY A 130 -26.70 4.50 -3.24
C GLY A 130 -25.37 4.20 -3.93
N GLN A 131 -25.28 3.03 -4.57
CA GLN A 131 -24.06 2.58 -5.23
C GLN A 131 -23.60 3.63 -6.25
N ALA A 132 -22.35 4.08 -6.12
CA ALA A 132 -21.74 5.02 -7.03
C ALA A 132 -20.37 4.53 -7.45
N TRP A 133 -19.99 4.80 -8.69
CA TRP A 133 -18.63 4.59 -9.15
C TRP A 133 -17.76 5.77 -8.72
N ALA A 134 -16.63 5.46 -8.09
CA ALA A 134 -15.61 6.44 -7.73
C ALA A 134 -14.27 6.07 -8.39
N ASP A 135 -13.57 7.07 -8.90
CA ASP A 135 -12.23 6.88 -9.43
C ASP A 135 -11.24 6.73 -8.27
N THR A 136 -10.38 5.71 -8.34
CA THR A 136 -9.33 5.43 -7.36
C THR A 136 -7.98 5.48 -8.04
N LYS A 137 -6.98 6.02 -7.34
CA LYS A 137 -5.60 6.12 -7.79
C LYS A 137 -4.71 5.48 -6.75
N VAL A 138 -3.79 4.65 -7.18
CA VAL A 138 -2.89 3.91 -6.31
C VAL A 138 -1.48 4.02 -6.85
N ALA A 139 -0.53 4.34 -5.97
CA ALA A 139 0.88 4.25 -6.24
C ALA A 139 1.51 3.21 -5.31
N CYS A 140 2.40 2.39 -5.87
CA CYS A 140 3.23 1.45 -5.15
C CYS A 140 4.69 1.89 -5.28
N LEU A 141 5.25 2.40 -4.19
CA LEU A 141 6.63 2.83 -4.08
C LEU A 141 7.46 1.67 -3.52
N VAL A 142 8.44 1.22 -4.29
CA VAL A 142 9.25 0.03 -3.98
C VAL A 142 10.73 0.36 -4.06
N THR A 143 11.51 -0.09 -3.08
CA THR A 143 12.97 -0.09 -3.14
C THR A 143 13.48 -1.50 -3.42
N TYR A 144 14.56 -1.62 -4.19
CA TYR A 144 15.14 -2.92 -4.56
C TYR A 144 16.58 -3.04 -4.06
N GLN A 145 17.03 -4.29 -3.94
CA GLN A 145 18.47 -4.55 -3.79
C GLN A 145 19.19 -4.12 -5.07
N ALA A 146 20.29 -3.38 -4.90
CA ALA A 146 21.17 -3.01 -5.99
C ALA A 146 21.98 -4.24 -6.45
N LYS A 147 21.51 -4.89 -7.52
CA LYS A 147 22.33 -5.82 -8.31
C LYS A 147 22.72 -5.12 -9.61
N GLU A 148 23.99 -5.20 -9.95
CA GLU A 148 24.54 -4.65 -11.18
C GLU A 148 25.03 -5.80 -12.03
N HIS A 149 24.72 -5.74 -13.33
CA HIS A 149 25.14 -6.73 -14.32
C HIS A 149 25.87 -5.94 -15.42
N LEU A 150 27.06 -6.42 -15.81
CA LEU A 150 27.84 -5.80 -16.90
C LEU A 150 27.23 -6.09 -18.28
N GLU A 151 26.51 -7.20 -18.37
CA GLU A 151 25.82 -7.68 -19.55
C GLU A 151 24.35 -7.94 -19.18
N ASP A 152 23.48 -8.04 -20.18
CA ASP A 152 22.09 -8.39 -19.95
C ASP A 152 22.03 -9.76 -19.24
N PRO A 153 21.44 -9.87 -18.03
CA PRO A 153 21.31 -11.14 -17.34
C PRO A 153 20.42 -12.14 -18.10
N GLN A 154 19.63 -11.68 -19.07
CA GLN A 154 18.78 -12.53 -19.89
C GLN A 154 18.82 -12.12 -21.38
N PRO A 155 19.95 -12.38 -22.08
CA PRO A 155 20.13 -11.96 -23.47
C PRO A 155 19.26 -12.76 -24.45
N GLU A 156 18.87 -13.98 -24.06
CA GLU A 156 18.02 -14.86 -24.86
C GLU A 156 16.54 -14.63 -24.54
N VAL A 157 15.71 -14.73 -25.59
CA VAL A 157 14.25 -14.59 -25.46
C VAL A 157 13.70 -15.78 -24.65
N PRO A 158 12.83 -15.55 -23.64
CA PRO A 158 12.20 -16.63 -22.90
C PRO A 158 11.56 -17.68 -23.81
N SER A 159 11.83 -18.95 -23.57
CA SER A 159 11.32 -20.08 -24.36
C SER A 159 9.79 -20.06 -24.53
N LYS A 160 9.06 -19.61 -23.51
CA LYS A 160 7.60 -19.44 -23.54
C LYS A 160 7.10 -18.44 -24.59
N LEU A 161 7.92 -17.44 -24.93
CA LEU A 161 7.61 -16.48 -25.99
C LEU A 161 8.02 -16.99 -27.38
N MET A 162 8.81 -18.06 -27.44
CA MET A 162 9.18 -18.73 -28.70
C MET A 162 8.14 -19.78 -29.12
N ASP A 163 7.36 -20.34 -28.19
CA ASP A 163 6.25 -21.24 -28.50
C ASP A 163 5.04 -20.48 -29.06
N ARG A 164 4.77 -20.68 -30.35
CA ARG A 164 3.65 -20.06 -31.08
C ARG A 164 2.29 -20.40 -30.48
N GLN A 165 2.10 -21.59 -29.92
CA GLN A 165 0.81 -21.97 -29.32
C GLN A 165 0.58 -21.22 -28.00
N THR A 166 1.58 -21.21 -27.13
CA THR A 166 1.58 -20.43 -25.88
C THR A 166 1.34 -18.95 -26.16
N VAL A 167 2.04 -18.34 -27.12
CA VAL A 167 1.85 -16.93 -27.49
C VAL A 167 0.42 -16.66 -27.98
N LYS A 168 -0.15 -17.52 -28.81
CA LYS A 168 -1.54 -17.38 -29.27
C LYS A 168 -2.53 -17.40 -28.10
N GLU A 169 -2.33 -18.29 -27.14
CA GLU A 169 -3.21 -18.36 -25.96
C GLU A 169 -3.08 -17.13 -25.07
N ILE A 170 -1.85 -16.63 -24.85
CA ILE A 170 -1.62 -15.38 -24.11
C ILE A 170 -2.32 -14.21 -24.82
N CYS A 171 -2.18 -14.09 -26.14
CA CYS A 171 -2.85 -13.04 -26.91
C CYS A 171 -4.38 -13.14 -26.82
N ARG A 172 -4.94 -14.36 -26.87
CA ARG A 172 -6.37 -14.61 -26.72
C ARG A 172 -6.87 -14.17 -25.34
N GLN A 173 -6.15 -14.52 -24.28
CA GLN A 173 -6.48 -14.12 -22.90
C GLN A 173 -6.42 -12.61 -22.73
N MET A 174 -5.38 -11.95 -23.27
CA MET A 174 -5.26 -10.49 -23.26
C MET A 174 -6.44 -9.84 -24.00
N ALA A 175 -6.86 -10.35 -25.15
CA ALA A 175 -8.00 -9.82 -25.90
C ALA A 175 -9.33 -9.91 -25.11
N MET A 176 -9.53 -11.02 -24.39
CA MET A 176 -10.70 -11.20 -23.51
C MET A 176 -10.71 -10.19 -22.36
N ILE A 177 -9.57 -9.93 -21.73
CA ILE A 177 -9.44 -8.94 -20.64
C ILE A 177 -9.76 -7.52 -21.14
N HIS A 178 -9.37 -7.19 -22.37
CA HIS A 178 -9.62 -5.88 -22.97
C HIS A 178 -11.03 -5.73 -23.59
N GLY A 179 -11.93 -6.70 -23.37
CA GLY A 179 -13.31 -6.64 -23.87
C GLY A 179 -13.44 -6.69 -25.41
N LYS A 180 -12.36 -7.02 -26.14
CA LYS A 180 -12.44 -7.29 -27.57
C LYS A 180 -12.85 -8.74 -27.76
N THR A 181 -14.16 -8.99 -27.74
CA THR A 181 -14.73 -10.25 -28.20
C THR A 181 -14.51 -10.35 -29.71
N GLN A 182 -13.39 -10.93 -30.14
CA GLN A 182 -13.34 -11.60 -31.43
C GLN A 182 -13.51 -13.09 -31.16
N GLU A 183 -14.71 -13.60 -31.44
CA GLU A 183 -14.91 -15.03 -31.61
C GLU A 183 -14.01 -15.49 -32.77
N PRO A 184 -13.20 -16.55 -32.59
CA PRO A 184 -12.51 -17.14 -33.72
C PRO A 184 -13.55 -17.73 -34.67
N SER A 185 -13.50 -17.33 -35.94
CA SER A 185 -14.27 -17.98 -37.01
C SER A 185 -14.03 -19.47 -36.96
N ALA A 186 -15.13 -20.22 -37.01
CA ALA A 186 -15.16 -21.66 -36.98
C ALA A 186 -14.27 -22.26 -38.07
N GLU A 187 -13.17 -22.91 -37.67
CA GLU A 187 -12.59 -24.07 -38.35
C GLU A 187 -11.49 -24.69 -37.47
N SER A 188 -11.91 -25.65 -36.63
CA SER A 188 -11.27 -26.96 -36.44
C SER A 188 -11.86 -27.62 -35.19
N LYS A 189 -13.00 -28.30 -35.39
CA LYS A 189 -13.42 -29.38 -34.49
C LYS A 189 -12.55 -30.59 -34.80
N VAL A 190 -11.62 -30.95 -33.93
CA VAL A 190 -11.21 -32.36 -33.78
C VAL A 190 -11.01 -32.68 -32.29
N ALA A 191 -11.96 -33.48 -31.82
CA ALA A 191 -11.96 -34.40 -30.70
C ALA A 191 -10.89 -34.25 -29.59
N SER A 192 -11.38 -33.87 -28.43
CA SER A 192 -10.82 -34.19 -27.12
C SER A 192 -10.50 -35.68 -26.98
N THR A 193 -9.23 -36.02 -26.81
CA THR A 193 -8.77 -37.31 -26.28
C THR A 193 -8.00 -37.05 -24.99
N LYS A 194 -8.50 -37.58 -23.87
CA LYS A 194 -7.82 -37.59 -22.56
C LYS A 194 -6.58 -38.50 -22.65
N VAL A 195 -5.41 -37.97 -22.33
CA VAL A 195 -4.18 -38.71 -21.96
C VAL A 195 -3.59 -37.95 -20.77
N LYS A 196 -3.85 -38.37 -19.53
CA LYS A 196 -2.99 -39.20 -18.66
C LYS A 196 -1.54 -38.74 -18.57
N ASP A 197 -1.16 -38.34 -17.35
CA ASP A 197 0.19 -38.28 -16.77
C ASP A 197 1.31 -37.79 -17.70
N ASN A 198 1.40 -36.47 -17.88
CA ASN A 198 2.69 -35.86 -18.17
C ASN A 198 3.32 -35.43 -16.85
N LYS A 199 4.34 -36.18 -16.43
CA LYS A 199 5.41 -35.60 -15.62
C LYS A 199 5.83 -34.33 -16.33
N GLU A 200 5.73 -33.19 -15.64
CA GLU A 200 6.32 -31.94 -16.11
C GLU A 200 7.76 -32.25 -16.52
N PRO A 201 8.16 -31.99 -17.78
CA PRO A 201 9.58 -32.05 -18.10
C PRO A 201 10.28 -31.09 -17.13
N GLU A 202 11.31 -31.59 -16.44
CA GLU A 202 12.24 -30.75 -15.67
C GLU A 202 12.95 -29.82 -16.67
N GLU A 203 12.25 -28.76 -17.07
CA GLU A 203 12.80 -27.72 -17.90
C GLU A 203 13.81 -26.96 -17.05
N ASN A 204 15.02 -26.84 -17.60
CA ASN A 204 16.08 -25.99 -17.10
C ASN A 204 15.52 -24.58 -16.92
N LYS A 205 15.10 -24.26 -15.70
CA LYS A 205 14.69 -22.93 -15.31
C LYS A 205 15.94 -22.08 -15.40
N GLN A 206 16.17 -21.42 -16.54
CA GLN A 206 16.87 -20.14 -16.48
C GLN A 206 15.95 -19.23 -15.66
N ASP A 207 16.14 -19.33 -14.35
CA ASP A 207 15.41 -18.58 -13.34
C ASP A 207 15.72 -17.12 -13.61
N PHE A 208 14.82 -16.41 -14.30
CA PHE A 208 14.82 -14.96 -14.30
C PHE A 208 14.87 -14.51 -12.84
N GLU A 209 16.04 -14.02 -12.42
CA GLU A 209 16.23 -13.61 -11.04
C GLU A 209 15.46 -12.30 -10.84
N LYS A 210 14.25 -12.43 -10.31
CA LYS A 210 13.39 -11.27 -10.03
C LYS A 210 14.12 -10.37 -9.03
N PRO A 211 14.17 -9.06 -9.27
CA PRO A 211 14.76 -8.14 -8.31
C PRO A 211 13.99 -8.23 -6.99
N GLU A 212 14.72 -8.42 -5.89
CA GLU A 212 14.12 -8.59 -4.57
C GLU A 212 13.65 -7.24 -4.01
N PRO A 213 12.34 -7.07 -3.72
CA PRO A 213 11.83 -5.84 -3.13
C PRO A 213 12.20 -5.79 -1.65
N LEU A 214 12.87 -4.70 -1.23
CA LEU A 214 13.26 -4.49 0.17
C LEU A 214 12.12 -3.87 0.99
N VAL A 215 11.55 -2.76 0.50
CA VAL A 215 10.48 -2.04 1.16
C VAL A 215 9.44 -1.68 0.12
N ARG A 216 8.18 -1.94 0.46
CA ARG A 216 7.01 -1.54 -0.33
C ARG A 216 6.12 -0.62 0.49
N THR A 217 5.63 0.45 -0.12
CA THR A 217 4.58 1.28 0.45
C THR A 217 3.59 1.69 -0.60
N ALA A 218 2.32 1.76 -0.21
CA ALA A 218 1.24 2.16 -1.07
C ALA A 218 0.67 3.51 -0.64
N VAL A 219 0.41 4.37 -1.62
CA VAL A 219 -0.39 5.58 -1.47
C VAL A 219 -1.65 5.35 -2.29
N ALA A 220 -2.83 5.56 -1.71
CA ALA A 220 -4.09 5.39 -2.42
C ALA A 220 -5.03 6.55 -2.09
N THR A 221 -5.77 7.02 -3.10
CA THR A 221 -6.71 8.13 -2.93
C THR A 221 -7.85 8.06 -3.94
N GLN A 222 -8.99 8.65 -3.57
CA GLN A 222 -10.12 8.92 -4.47
C GLN A 222 -10.12 10.39 -4.93
N GLN A 223 -9.10 11.18 -4.58
CA GLN A 223 -8.98 12.57 -5.01
C GLN A 223 -8.60 12.69 -6.50
N LYS A 224 -8.53 13.94 -6.97
CA LYS A 224 -8.11 14.30 -8.34
C LYS A 224 -6.66 13.85 -8.60
N VAL A 225 -6.33 13.67 -9.88
CA VAL A 225 -5.00 13.21 -10.33
C VAL A 225 -3.89 14.15 -9.83
N ASP A 226 -4.10 15.46 -9.90
CA ASP A 226 -3.10 16.45 -9.49
C ASP A 226 -2.72 16.29 -8.00
N GLU A 227 -3.73 16.12 -7.11
CA GLU A 227 -3.48 15.90 -5.69
C GLU A 227 -2.80 14.56 -5.44
N PHE A 228 -3.19 13.52 -6.18
CA PHE A 228 -2.53 12.22 -6.12
C PHE A 228 -1.04 12.33 -6.47
N GLY A 229 -0.69 13.12 -7.49
CA GLY A 229 0.70 13.35 -7.86
C GLY A 229 1.54 13.92 -6.73
N TYR A 230 1.04 14.93 -6.02
CA TYR A 230 1.73 15.48 -4.86
C TYR A 230 1.80 14.49 -3.68
N MET A 231 0.79 13.63 -3.49
CA MET A 231 0.86 12.56 -2.48
C MET A 231 1.98 11.56 -2.79
N VAL A 232 2.12 11.15 -4.05
CA VAL A 232 3.19 10.24 -4.49
C VAL A 232 4.56 10.91 -4.37
N ALA A 233 4.67 12.17 -4.83
CA ALA A 233 5.89 12.95 -4.74
C ALA A 233 6.35 13.16 -3.28
N ALA A 234 5.41 13.45 -2.38
CA ALA A 234 5.71 13.60 -0.96
C ALA A 234 6.24 12.30 -0.34
N GLU A 235 5.62 11.16 -0.67
CA GLU A 235 6.07 9.86 -0.17
C GLU A 235 7.44 9.46 -0.75
N ALA A 236 7.67 9.76 -2.03
CA ALA A 236 8.96 9.55 -2.69
C ALA A 236 10.08 10.41 -2.06
N GLN A 237 9.80 11.70 -1.82
CA GLN A 237 10.73 12.64 -1.18
C GLN A 237 11.12 12.18 0.23
N LYS A 238 10.14 11.84 1.07
CA LYS A 238 10.42 11.34 2.43
C LYS A 238 11.34 10.11 2.44
N ARG A 239 11.35 9.34 1.36
CA ARG A 239 12.14 8.11 1.21
C ARG A 239 13.44 8.29 0.44
N GLY A 240 13.78 9.52 0.05
CA GLY A 240 15.00 9.82 -0.69
C GLY A 240 15.02 9.19 -2.08
N PHE A 241 13.84 8.99 -2.70
CA PHE A 241 13.76 8.38 -4.04
C PHE A 241 14.36 9.30 -5.09
N TYR A 242 14.28 10.62 -4.93
CA TYR A 242 14.86 11.58 -5.89
C TYR A 242 16.38 11.45 -5.97
N GLU A 243 17.03 11.04 -4.88
CA GLU A 243 18.47 10.84 -4.79
C GLU A 243 18.93 9.41 -5.06
N ALA A 244 18.01 8.49 -5.37
CA ALA A 244 18.39 7.15 -5.78
C ALA A 244 19.18 7.19 -7.11
N LYS A 245 20.20 6.33 -7.20
CA LYS A 245 21.06 6.23 -8.40
C LYS A 245 20.26 5.74 -9.60
N ARG A 246 19.39 4.75 -9.40
CA ARG A 246 18.55 4.13 -10.43
C ARG A 246 17.08 4.25 -10.05
N LYS A 247 16.29 4.82 -10.96
CA LYS A 247 14.91 5.21 -10.71
C LYS A 247 14.05 4.75 -11.87
N ALA A 248 12.91 4.12 -11.58
CA ALA A 248 11.89 3.80 -12.55
C ALA A 248 10.55 4.41 -12.14
N PHE A 249 9.82 4.95 -13.10
CA PHE A 249 8.43 5.36 -12.93
C PHE A 249 7.60 4.63 -13.98
N VAL A 250 6.63 3.85 -13.53
CA VAL A 250 5.85 2.94 -14.38
C VAL A 250 4.37 3.30 -14.22
N GLY A 251 3.72 3.60 -15.33
CA GLY A 251 2.29 3.83 -15.42
C GLY A 251 1.77 3.43 -16.79
N ASP A 252 0.45 3.34 -16.93
CA ASP A 252 -0.22 2.96 -18.18
C ASP A 252 -0.25 4.09 -19.24
N GLY A 253 0.23 5.29 -18.89
CA GLY A 253 0.18 6.45 -19.77
C GLY A 253 -1.23 7.04 -19.94
N GLY A 254 -2.19 6.63 -19.10
CA GLY A 254 -3.47 7.32 -18.97
C GLY A 254 -3.22 8.80 -18.69
N ASN A 255 -4.14 9.67 -19.13
CA ASN A 255 -4.03 11.13 -19.25
C ASN A 255 -3.81 11.86 -17.89
N SER A 256 -2.72 11.52 -17.22
CA SER A 256 -2.29 11.93 -15.90
C SER A 256 -0.97 12.63 -16.09
N ARG A 257 -1.03 13.95 -16.19
CA ARG A 257 0.16 14.79 -16.13
C ARG A 257 0.64 14.75 -14.67
N LEU A 258 1.62 13.91 -14.39
CA LEU A 258 2.39 13.89 -13.15
C LEU A 258 3.72 14.62 -13.36
#